data_AF-A0A6S7E3K0-F1
#
_entry.id   AF-A0A6S7E3K0-F1
#
_cell.length_a   1.000
_cell.length_b   1.000
_cell.length_c   1.000
_cell.angle_alpha   90.00
_cell.angle_beta   90.00
_cell.angle_gamma   90.00
#
_symmetry.space_group_name_H-M   'P 1'
#
loop_
_entity.id
_entity.type
_entity.pdbx_description
1 polymer ?
#
loop_
_entity_poly.entity_id
_entity_poly.type
_entity_poly.pdbx_seq_one_letter_code
_entity_poly.pdbx_strand_id
1 'polypeptide(L)'
;MRSHDGDGHAATAMPIARGLSFVELMELLEFSRLRFEAPGTDACATLIGTQEWRRGVDGNALAPSAIYICSTLDALRDAVLPPADARLDIDMPSLGRVRLMATMRRQVTPLPQPCLRVDLQALVRRVLVPADAPPHLYDLVRHVVMARLWIEVARI
;
A
#
# COMPACT_ATOMS: atom_id res chain seq x y z
N MET A 1 9.71 34.04 32.71
CA MET A 1 9.54 32.58 32.83
C MET A 1 9.10 32.10 31.46
N ARG A 2 10.00 31.45 30.70
CA ARG A 2 9.73 30.87 29.39
C ARG A 2 9.04 29.52 29.57
N SER A 3 8.04 29.25 28.73
CA SER A 3 7.71 27.95 28.09
C SER A 3 6.64 28.30 27.04
N HIS A 4 6.95 28.44 25.74
CA HIS A 4 7.05 27.35 24.74
C HIS A 4 5.86 26.39 24.77
N ASP A 5 4.72 26.83 24.23
CA ASP A 5 3.76 25.90 23.61
C ASP A 5 4.05 25.89 22.11
N GLY A 6 4.97 25.01 21.74
CA GLY A 6 5.20 24.61 20.37
C GLY A 6 4.13 23.61 19.96
N ASP A 7 2.98 24.11 19.52
CA ASP A 7 1.94 23.28 18.89
C ASP A 7 2.16 23.23 17.37
N GLY A 8 3.40 22.93 17.00
CA GLY A 8 3.84 22.73 15.64
C GLY A 8 4.15 21.27 15.42
N HIS A 9 3.41 20.65 14.49
CA HIS A 9 3.80 19.44 13.76
C HIS A 9 3.32 18.08 14.31
N ALA A 10 2.00 17.88 14.37
CA ALA A 10 1.41 16.58 14.09
C ALA A 10 0.35 16.74 13.00
N ALA A 11 0.76 17.15 11.80
CA ALA A 11 -0.03 16.89 10.61
C ALA A 11 -0.20 15.37 10.54
N THR A 12 -1.35 14.87 10.99
CA THR A 12 -1.67 13.44 11.00
C THR A 12 -1.54 12.92 9.57
N ALA A 13 -0.43 12.25 9.29
CA ALA A 13 -0.16 11.67 7.98
C ALA A 13 -1.36 10.79 7.61
N MET A 14 -2.01 11.13 6.49
CA MET A 14 -3.32 10.59 6.15
C MET A 14 -3.27 9.06 6.06
N PRO A 15 -3.97 8.32 6.95
CA PRO A 15 -3.88 6.88 6.99
C PRO A 15 -4.60 6.26 5.80
N ILE A 16 -3.93 5.31 5.16
CA ILE A 16 -4.45 4.56 4.03
C ILE A 16 -4.18 3.07 4.22
N ALA A 17 -4.98 2.23 3.58
CA ALA A 17 -4.73 0.79 3.58
C ALA A 17 -5.06 0.16 2.24
N ARG A 18 -4.41 -0.97 1.98
CA ARG A 18 -4.66 -1.80 0.81
C ARG A 18 -4.96 -3.22 1.25
N GLY A 19 -6.08 -3.75 0.78
CA GLY A 19 -6.43 -5.15 0.96
C GLY A 19 -5.66 -6.01 -0.03
N LEU A 20 -5.06 -7.08 0.44
CA LEU A 20 -4.26 -8.05 -0.31
C LEU A 20 -4.81 -9.45 -0.08
N SER A 21 -4.65 -10.32 -1.07
CA SER A 21 -4.71 -11.76 -0.80
C SER A 21 -3.47 -12.20 -0.01
N PHE A 22 -3.54 -13.36 0.65
CA PHE A 22 -2.36 -13.91 1.33
C PHE A 22 -1.19 -14.15 0.37
N VAL A 23 -1.46 -14.64 -0.84
CA VAL A 23 -0.43 -14.86 -1.87
C VAL A 23 0.25 -13.54 -2.24
N GLU A 24 -0.53 -12.47 -2.43
CA GLU A 24 0.02 -11.16 -2.76
C GLU A 24 0.82 -10.56 -1.59
N LEU A 25 0.40 -10.77 -0.35
CA LEU A 25 1.21 -10.39 0.82
C LEU A 25 2.55 -11.12 0.81
N MET A 26 2.56 -12.43 0.56
CA MET A 26 3.79 -13.22 0.51
C MET A 26 4.74 -12.72 -0.59
N GLU A 27 4.21 -12.43 -1.78
CA GLU A 27 4.99 -11.86 -2.88
C GLU A 27 5.55 -10.47 -2.54
N LEU A 28 4.75 -9.61 -1.91
CA LEU A 28 5.18 -8.29 -1.46
C LEU A 28 6.34 -8.42 -0.47
N LEU A 29 6.21 -9.29 0.53
CA LEU A 29 7.21 -9.51 1.56
C LEU A 29 8.49 -10.17 1.04
N GLU A 30 8.37 -11.09 0.08
CA GLU A 30 9.51 -11.81 -0.51
C GLU A 30 10.29 -10.93 -1.49
N PHE A 31 9.57 -10.24 -2.39
CA PHE A 31 10.19 -9.56 -3.52
C PHE A 31 10.26 -8.05 -3.37
N SER A 32 9.69 -7.49 -2.29
CA SER A 32 9.56 -6.04 -2.09
C SER A 32 8.92 -5.36 -3.31
N ARG A 33 7.85 -5.99 -3.84
CA ARG A 33 7.16 -5.57 -5.06
C ARG A 33 5.69 -5.35 -4.83
N LEU A 34 5.23 -4.19 -5.29
CA LEU A 34 3.86 -3.74 -5.21
C LEU A 34 3.19 -3.94 -6.57
N ARG A 35 2.14 -4.78 -6.63
CA ARG A 35 1.46 -5.16 -7.88
C ARG A 35 0.55 -4.04 -8.37
N PHE A 36 0.63 -3.72 -9.66
CA PHE A 36 -0.27 -2.76 -10.27
C PHE A 36 -1.32 -3.50 -11.08
N GLU A 37 -2.54 -2.97 -11.05
CA GLU A 37 -3.59 -3.38 -11.95
C GLU A 37 -3.30 -2.81 -13.34
N ALA A 38 -3.53 -3.64 -14.36
CA ALA A 38 -3.35 -3.20 -15.74
C ALA A 38 -4.23 -1.97 -16.02
N PRO A 39 -3.77 -1.05 -16.88
CA PRO A 39 -4.60 0.05 -17.31
C PRO A 39 -5.91 -0.47 -17.93
N GLY A 40 -7.03 0.19 -17.68
CA GLY A 40 -8.27 -0.06 -18.43
C GLY A 40 -8.01 0.10 -19.93
N THR A 41 -8.85 -0.52 -20.77
CA THR A 41 -8.68 -0.53 -22.24
C THR A 41 -8.59 0.85 -22.89
N ASP A 42 -9.07 1.90 -22.22
CA ASP A 42 -9.04 3.29 -22.71
C ASP A 42 -7.88 4.13 -22.14
N ALA A 43 -6.93 3.51 -21.44
CA ALA A 43 -5.83 4.23 -20.83
C ALA A 43 -4.81 4.76 -21.85
N CYS A 44 -4.21 5.90 -21.52
CA CYS A 44 -3.15 6.50 -22.33
C CYS A 44 -1.98 5.51 -22.50
N ALA A 45 -1.35 5.51 -23.69
CA ALA A 45 -0.23 4.63 -24.06
C ALA A 45 1.01 4.72 -23.14
N THR A 46 1.02 5.65 -22.18
CA THR A 46 2.06 5.82 -21.17
C THR A 46 1.70 5.25 -19.79
N LEU A 47 0.45 4.85 -19.53
CA LEU A 47 0.05 4.32 -18.22
C LEU A 47 0.54 2.87 -18.08
N ILE A 48 1.41 2.62 -17.10
CA ILE A 48 1.93 1.29 -16.77
C ILE A 48 0.87 0.50 -16.00
N GLY A 49 0.18 1.16 -15.10
CA GLY A 49 -0.90 0.58 -14.30
C GLY A 49 -1.33 1.51 -13.19
N THR A 50 -2.33 1.07 -12.43
CA THR A 50 -2.84 1.80 -11.28
C THR A 50 -2.94 0.90 -10.07
N GLN A 51 -2.97 1.51 -8.89
CA GLN A 51 -3.21 0.79 -7.66
C GLN A 51 -4.05 1.64 -6.70
N GLU A 52 -5.17 1.08 -6.25
CA GLU A 52 -6.07 1.76 -5.33
C GLU A 52 -5.80 1.39 -3.86
N TRP A 53 -5.91 2.41 -3.01
CA TRP A 53 -5.79 2.36 -1.56
C TRP A 53 -7.04 2.99 -0.96
N ARG A 54 -7.52 2.44 0.16
CA ARG A 54 -8.63 2.99 0.94
C ARG A 54 -8.11 4.01 1.92
N ARG A 55 -8.77 5.16 2.03
CA ARG A 55 -8.49 6.17 3.05
C ARG A 55 -9.41 5.96 4.24
N GLY A 56 -8.87 6.07 5.46
CA GLY A 56 -9.65 5.98 6.69
C GLY A 56 -10.30 4.62 6.88
N VAL A 57 -9.51 3.61 7.23
CA VAL A 57 -10.04 2.28 7.53
C VAL A 57 -10.69 2.29 8.91
N ASP A 58 -12.00 2.47 8.92
CA ASP A 58 -12.84 2.07 10.05
C ASP A 58 -13.16 0.57 9.86
N GLY A 59 -12.82 -0.26 10.86
CA GLY A 59 -12.77 -1.73 10.74
C GLY A 59 -14.05 -2.43 10.28
N ASN A 60 -15.18 -1.72 10.20
CA ASN A 60 -16.50 -2.28 9.93
C ASN A 60 -16.81 -2.56 8.44
N ALA A 61 -15.90 -2.25 7.51
CA ALA A 61 -16.11 -2.41 6.06
C ALA A 61 -15.01 -3.21 5.35
N LEU A 62 -14.27 -4.04 6.09
CA LEU A 62 -13.20 -4.86 5.55
C LEU A 62 -13.72 -6.21 5.06
N ALA A 63 -13.18 -6.66 3.93
CA ALA A 63 -13.50 -7.95 3.36
C ALA A 63 -12.84 -9.05 4.23
N PRO A 64 -13.60 -10.08 4.65
CA PRO A 64 -13.12 -11.13 5.56
C PRO A 64 -11.91 -11.91 5.03
N SER A 65 -11.80 -12.01 3.70
CA SER A 65 -10.78 -12.77 2.99
C SER A 65 -9.54 -11.95 2.63
N ALA A 66 -9.49 -10.66 2.98
CA ALA A 66 -8.38 -9.78 2.65
C ALA A 66 -7.52 -9.47 3.89
N ILE A 67 -6.22 -9.37 3.68
CA ILE A 67 -5.25 -8.88 4.67
C ILE A 67 -4.90 -7.45 4.31
N TYR A 68 -4.93 -6.55 5.28
CA TYR A 68 -4.77 -5.13 5.02
C TYR A 68 -3.40 -4.65 5.45
N ILE A 69 -2.61 -4.15 4.50
CA ILE A 69 -1.42 -3.37 4.82
C ILE A 69 -1.82 -1.93 5.05
N CYS A 70 -1.41 -1.35 6.18
CA CYS A 70 -1.67 0.03 6.54
C CYS A 70 -0.41 0.87 6.31
N SER A 71 -0.61 2.05 5.75
CA SER A 71 0.41 3.03 5.44
C SER A 71 -0.11 4.45 5.66
N THR A 72 0.70 5.44 5.32
CA THR A 72 0.30 6.83 5.20
C THR A 72 0.53 7.30 3.77
N LEU A 73 -0.15 8.36 3.35
CA LEU A 73 0.05 8.92 2.02
C LEU A 73 1.53 9.30 1.76
N ASP A 74 2.21 9.85 2.77
CA ASP A 74 3.62 10.24 2.64
C ASP A 74 4.53 9.03 2.60
N ALA A 75 4.30 8.03 3.45
CA ALA A 75 5.04 6.77 3.40
C ALA A 75 4.87 6.06 2.03
N LEU A 76 3.68 6.11 1.43
CA LEU A 76 3.47 5.57 0.08
C LEU A 76 4.28 6.32 -0.98
N ARG A 77 4.44 7.65 -0.86
CA ARG A 77 5.27 8.44 -1.78
C ARG A 77 6.74 8.12 -1.63
N ASP A 78 7.20 8.06 -0.39
CA ASP A 78 8.63 7.92 -0.08
C ASP A 78 9.13 6.49 -0.28
N ALA A 79 8.26 5.50 -0.02
CA ALA A 79 8.65 4.10 -0.07
C ALA A 79 8.63 3.52 -1.48
N VAL A 80 7.87 4.10 -2.43
CA VAL A 80 7.77 3.54 -3.78
C VAL A 80 8.94 4.04 -4.62
N LEU A 81 9.68 3.08 -5.20
CA LEU A 81 10.88 3.33 -5.98
C LEU A 81 10.57 3.15 -7.47
N PRO A 82 10.23 4.21 -8.22
CA PRO A 82 9.98 4.09 -9.63
C PRO A 82 11.27 3.78 -10.41
N PRO A 83 11.19 3.01 -11.51
CA PRO A 83 12.31 2.92 -12.45
C PRO A 83 12.61 4.29 -13.08
N ALA A 84 13.84 4.46 -13.59
CA ALA A 84 14.38 5.76 -14.02
C ALA A 84 13.56 6.50 -15.10
N ASP A 85 12.73 5.76 -15.84
CA ASP A 85 11.88 6.23 -16.93
C ASP A 85 10.38 6.27 -16.57
N ALA A 86 10.04 5.92 -15.34
CA ALA A 86 8.69 6.02 -14.82
C ALA A 86 8.50 7.25 -13.93
N ARG A 87 7.27 7.78 -13.96
CA ARG A 87 6.76 8.80 -13.05
C ARG A 87 5.67 8.18 -12.20
N LEU A 88 5.60 8.64 -10.94
CA LEU A 88 4.54 8.28 -10.02
C LEU A 88 3.69 9.50 -9.75
N ASP A 89 2.39 9.32 -9.93
CA ASP A 89 1.37 10.30 -9.62
C ASP A 89 0.41 9.69 -8.60
N ILE A 90 0.01 10.48 -7.61
CA ILE A 90 -1.00 10.06 -6.65
C ILE A 90 -2.16 11.03 -6.74
N ASP A 91 -3.33 10.50 -7.06
CA ASP A 91 -4.59 11.24 -7.09
C ASP A 91 -5.59 10.70 -6.05
N MET A 92 -6.70 11.43 -5.90
CA MET A 92 -7.77 11.11 -4.97
C MET A 92 -9.08 11.03 -5.74
N PRO A 93 -9.40 9.88 -6.36
CA PRO A 93 -10.57 9.77 -7.24
C PRO A 93 -11.89 9.91 -6.46
N SER A 94 -11.88 9.68 -5.15
CA SER A 94 -13.01 9.95 -4.25
C SER A 94 -12.54 10.21 -2.82
N LEU A 95 -13.42 10.72 -1.96
CA LEU A 95 -13.11 11.04 -0.56
C LEU A 95 -12.55 9.86 0.25
N GLY A 96 -12.87 8.62 -0.14
CA GLY A 96 -12.43 7.39 0.54
C GLY A 96 -11.33 6.61 -0.19
N ARG A 97 -10.79 7.12 -1.30
CA ARG A 97 -9.80 6.39 -2.11
C ARG A 97 -8.62 7.26 -2.48
N VAL A 98 -7.45 6.64 -2.47
CA VAL A 98 -6.19 7.17 -3.01
C VAL A 98 -5.78 6.22 -4.13
N ARG A 99 -5.35 6.75 -5.27
CA ARG A 99 -4.86 5.93 -6.37
C ARG A 99 -3.44 6.36 -6.71
N LEU A 100 -2.57 5.36 -6.75
CA LEU A 100 -1.20 5.47 -7.23
C LEU A 100 -1.20 5.09 -8.70
N MET A 101 -0.66 5.96 -9.55
CA MET A 101 -0.49 5.74 -10.98
C MET A 101 0.98 5.75 -11.32
N ALA A 102 1.42 4.81 -12.15
CA ALA A 102 2.77 4.80 -12.71
C ALA A 102 2.68 5.02 -14.20
N THR A 103 3.40 6.02 -14.71
CA THR A 103 3.46 6.34 -16.13
C THR A 103 4.88 6.21 -16.65
N MET A 104 5.08 5.54 -17.79
CA MET A 104 6.39 5.39 -18.45
C MET A 104 6.50 6.38 -19.60
N ARG A 105 7.67 7.00 -19.73
CA ARG A 105 7.98 7.79 -20.92
C ARG A 105 8.42 6.85 -22.05
N ARG A 106 7.44 6.38 -22.85
CA ARG A 106 7.54 5.40 -23.96
C ARG A 106 7.83 3.95 -23.53
N GLN A 107 6.88 3.05 -23.76
CA GLN A 107 7.16 1.61 -23.88
C GLN A 107 7.28 1.20 -25.35
N VAL A 108 8.38 0.53 -25.68
CA VAL A 108 8.51 -0.26 -26.92
C VAL A 108 8.03 -1.71 -26.69
N THR A 109 7.87 -2.13 -25.43
CA THR A 109 7.49 -3.50 -25.07
C THR A 109 6.54 -3.52 -23.87
N PRO A 110 5.36 -4.15 -23.97
CA PRO A 110 4.48 -4.35 -22.82
C PRO A 110 5.09 -5.36 -21.83
N LEU A 111 5.11 -5.00 -20.55
CA LEU A 111 5.49 -5.91 -19.47
C LEU A 111 4.28 -6.77 -19.07
N PRO A 112 4.46 -8.09 -18.86
CA PRO A 112 3.34 -9.00 -18.58
C PRO A 112 2.59 -8.69 -17.29
N GLN A 113 3.26 -8.11 -16.28
CA GLN A 113 2.61 -7.52 -15.10
C GLN A 113 3.42 -6.33 -14.57
N PRO A 114 2.83 -5.13 -14.51
CA PRO A 114 3.49 -3.98 -13.92
C PRO A 114 3.64 -4.16 -12.40
N CYS A 115 4.86 -4.13 -11.90
CA CYS A 115 5.12 -4.10 -10.46
C CYS A 115 6.18 -3.04 -10.16
N LEU A 116 6.04 -2.35 -9.04
CA LEU A 116 7.02 -1.37 -8.56
C LEU A 116 7.79 -1.91 -7.38
N ARG A 117 9.08 -1.58 -7.31
CA ARG A 117 9.88 -1.85 -6.12
C ARG A 117 9.45 -0.90 -5.01
N VAL A 118 9.48 -1.40 -3.78
CA VAL A 118 9.16 -0.62 -2.59
C VAL A 118 10.15 -0.87 -1.47
N ASP A 119 10.39 0.14 -0.65
CA ASP A 119 10.92 -0.03 0.69
C ASP A 119 9.79 -0.52 1.61
N LEU A 120 9.82 -1.80 1.98
CA LEU A 120 8.78 -2.39 2.81
C LEU A 120 8.69 -1.77 4.20
N GLN A 121 9.82 -1.38 4.80
CA GLN A 121 9.90 -0.83 6.15
C GLN A 121 9.32 0.59 6.18
N ALA A 122 9.54 1.36 5.12
CA ALA A 122 8.92 2.67 4.97
C ALA A 122 7.42 2.55 4.65
N LEU A 123 7.04 1.62 3.76
CA LEU A 123 5.69 1.47 3.25
C LEU A 123 4.72 0.93 4.31
N VAL A 124 5.04 -0.19 4.95
CA VAL A 124 4.07 -0.93 5.76
C VAL A 124 4.26 -0.58 7.24
N ARG A 125 3.29 0.14 7.81
CA ARG A 125 3.32 0.55 9.22
C ARG A 125 2.63 -0.43 10.15
N ARG A 126 1.62 -1.13 9.64
CA ARG A 126 0.84 -2.13 10.39
C ARG A 126 0.17 -3.09 9.43
N VAL A 127 -0.11 -4.30 9.89
CA VAL A 127 -0.96 -5.26 9.15
C VAL A 127 -2.21 -5.55 9.96
N LEU A 128 -3.37 -5.51 9.31
CA LEU A 128 -4.65 -5.83 9.91
C LEU A 128 -5.23 -7.09 9.26
N VAL A 129 -5.77 -7.98 10.09
CA VAL A 129 -6.51 -9.16 9.67
C VAL A 129 -7.93 -9.05 10.23
N PRO A 130 -8.98 -9.23 9.41
CA PRO A 130 -10.36 -9.21 9.89
C PRO A 130 -10.63 -10.20 11.03
N ALA A 131 -11.48 -9.83 11.98
CA ALA A 131 -11.82 -10.65 13.14
C ALA A 131 -12.50 -11.95 12.76
N ASP A 132 -13.27 -11.95 11.69
CA ASP A 132 -13.95 -13.11 11.12
C ASP A 132 -13.06 -14.02 10.26
N ALA A 133 -11.83 -13.61 9.97
CA ALA A 133 -10.85 -14.45 9.29
C ALA A 133 -10.53 -15.71 10.13
N PRO A 134 -10.21 -16.85 9.49
CA PRO A 134 -9.85 -18.06 10.23
C PRO A 134 -8.65 -17.85 11.17
N PRO A 135 -8.64 -18.39 12.40
CA PRO A 135 -7.55 -18.18 13.37
C PRO A 135 -6.17 -18.56 12.83
N HIS A 136 -6.08 -19.67 12.10
CA HIS A 136 -4.83 -20.13 11.50
C HIS A 136 -4.26 -19.15 10.46
N LEU A 137 -5.12 -18.37 9.78
CA LEU A 137 -4.67 -17.33 8.86
C LEU A 137 -4.02 -16.17 9.61
N TYR A 138 -4.62 -15.74 10.72
CA TYR A 138 -4.03 -14.70 11.58
C TYR A 138 -2.67 -15.11 12.12
N ASP A 139 -2.55 -16.34 12.65
CA ASP A 139 -1.30 -16.84 13.19
C ASP A 139 -0.20 -16.91 12.12
N LEU A 140 -0.56 -17.37 10.91
CA LEU A 140 0.35 -17.42 9.78
C LEU A 140 0.82 -16.03 9.35
N VAL A 141 -0.11 -15.07 9.20
CA VAL A 141 0.22 -13.68 8.83
C VAL A 141 1.11 -13.05 9.90
N ARG A 142 0.75 -13.19 11.17
CA ARG A 142 1.54 -12.69 12.29
C ARG A 142 2.95 -13.25 12.26
N HIS A 143 3.09 -14.57 12.08
CA HIS A 143 4.41 -15.21 12.06
C HIS A 143 5.29 -14.67 10.92
N VAL A 144 4.77 -14.62 9.69
CA VAL A 144 5.56 -14.18 8.53
C VAL A 144 5.90 -12.68 8.60
N VAL A 145 4.95 -11.83 8.99
CA VAL A 145 5.18 -10.39 9.08
C VAL A 145 6.18 -10.07 10.19
N MET A 146 6.06 -10.70 11.36
CA MET A 146 7.02 -10.52 12.44
C MET A 146 8.42 -11.01 12.07
N ALA A 147 8.52 -12.11 11.32
CA ALA A 147 9.81 -12.63 10.86
C ALA A 147 10.52 -11.69 9.86
N ARG A 148 9.79 -10.87 9.10
CA ARG A 148 10.34 -10.05 8.00
C ARG A 148 10.39 -8.56 8.28
N LEU A 149 9.35 -8.00 8.90
CA LEU A 149 9.18 -6.56 9.05
C LEU A 149 9.21 -6.08 10.50
N TRP A 150 9.03 -6.98 11.49
CA TRP A 150 9.00 -6.62 12.92
C TRP A 150 7.96 -5.53 13.25
N ILE A 151 6.85 -5.50 12.49
CA ILE A 151 5.75 -4.54 12.67
C ILE A 151 4.55 -5.20 13.33
N GLU A 152 3.66 -4.36 13.89
CA GLU A 152 2.45 -4.83 14.53
C GLU A 152 1.51 -5.51 13.53
N VAL A 153 0.98 -6.67 13.93
CA VAL A 153 -0.14 -7.36 13.29
C VAL A 153 -1.31 -7.39 14.26
N ALA A 154 -2.45 -6.84 13.86
CA ALA A 154 -3.64 -6.75 14.70
C ALA A 154 -4.85 -7.40 14.04
N ARG A 155 -5.78 -7.81 14.90
CA ARG A 155 -7.08 -8.35 14.52
C ARG A 155 -8.15 -7.31 14.81
N ILE A 156 -9.08 -7.08 13.89
CA ILE A 156 -10.07 -6.00 13.98
C ILE A 156 -11.48 -6.43 13.63
#